data_AF-A0A9D7HSF2-F1
#
_entry.id   AF-A0A9D7HSF2-F1
#
_cell.length_a   1.000
_cell.length_b   1.000
_cell.length_c   1.000
_cell.angle_alpha   90.00
_cell.angle_beta   90.00
_cell.angle_gamma   90.00
#
_symmetry.space_group_name_H-M   'P 1'
#
loop_
_entity.id
_entity.type
_entity.pdbx_description
1 polymer ?
#
loop_
_entity_poly.entity_id
_entity_poly.type
_entity_poly.pdbx_seq_one_letter_code
_entity_poly.pdbx_strand_id
1 'polypeptide(L)'
;MPDYSSAVPSERTRSKALTEAIWLLDQHYDNNGARGYEAAYLDAIDIFGAGIANVLAQLGEAMKQQKLIQLIEWQTANLIDPSDWQLQKEIVTHVIRILKDSLPGIIQDSDSSRFTKTYRDFIALLQNTRQI
;
A
#
# COMPACT_ATOMS: atom_id res chain seq x y z
N MET A 1 -1.46 2.26 -42.32
CA MET A 1 -1.63 1.18 -41.32
C MET A 1 -0.86 1.57 -40.08
N PRO A 2 -1.46 1.58 -38.89
CA PRO A 2 -0.71 1.76 -37.65
C PRO A 2 0.16 0.52 -37.40
N ASP A 3 1.42 0.76 -37.08
CA ASP A 3 2.38 -0.26 -36.69
C ASP A 3 2.11 -0.70 -35.23
N TYR A 4 1.61 -1.94 -35.07
CA TYR A 4 1.34 -2.55 -33.76
C TYR A 4 2.57 -3.29 -33.18
N SER A 5 3.75 -3.19 -33.82
CA SER A 5 4.98 -3.90 -33.41
C SER A 5 5.58 -3.38 -32.10
N SER A 6 5.10 -2.26 -31.56
CA SER A 6 5.61 -1.64 -30.32
C SER A 6 4.95 -2.14 -29.02
N ALA A 7 3.91 -2.98 -29.09
CA ALA A 7 3.13 -3.37 -27.91
C ALA A 7 3.63 -4.64 -27.19
N VAL A 8 4.61 -5.35 -27.71
CA VAL A 8 5.15 -6.56 -27.06
C VAL A 8 6.20 -6.15 -26.03
N PRO A 9 5.96 -6.35 -24.72
CA PRO A 9 6.95 -6.00 -23.71
C PRO A 9 8.21 -6.83 -23.95
N SER A 10 9.37 -6.19 -23.93
CA SER A 10 10.66 -6.88 -24.04
C SER A 10 10.77 -8.00 -23.00
N GLU A 11 11.59 -9.02 -23.26
CA GLU A 11 11.78 -10.13 -22.33
C GLU A 11 12.22 -9.67 -20.93
N ARG A 12 13.03 -8.62 -20.87
CA ARG A 12 13.40 -7.96 -19.60
C ARG A 12 12.21 -7.34 -18.89
N THR A 13 11.28 -6.74 -19.63
CA THR A 13 10.05 -6.16 -19.08
C THR A 13 9.12 -7.26 -18.56
N ARG A 14 8.98 -8.38 -19.29
CA ARG A 14 8.20 -9.54 -18.85
C ARG A 14 8.76 -10.18 -17.59
N SER A 15 10.07 -10.39 -17.55
CA SER A 15 10.75 -10.95 -16.37
C SER A 15 10.58 -10.07 -15.13
N LYS A 16 10.66 -8.74 -15.28
CA LYS A 16 10.38 -7.80 -14.19
C LYS A 16 8.92 -7.86 -13.72
N ALA A 17 7.97 -7.82 -14.65
CA ALA A 17 6.55 -7.90 -14.32
C ALA A 17 6.20 -9.21 -13.62
N LEU A 18 6.79 -10.33 -14.03
CA LEU A 18 6.61 -11.63 -13.37
C LEU A 18 7.20 -11.62 -11.96
N THR A 19 8.41 -11.08 -11.79
CA THR A 19 9.06 -10.99 -10.47
C THR A 19 8.23 -10.14 -9.52
N GLU A 20 7.71 -9.00 -10.00
CA GLU A 20 6.85 -8.12 -9.22
C GLU A 20 5.51 -8.78 -8.88
N ALA A 21 4.89 -9.50 -9.82
CA ALA A 21 3.66 -10.25 -9.56
C ALA A 21 3.86 -11.36 -8.52
N ILE A 22 4.96 -12.11 -8.59
CA ILE A 22 5.32 -13.13 -7.60
C ILE A 22 5.50 -12.47 -6.22
N TRP A 23 6.26 -11.37 -6.16
CA TRP A 23 6.46 -10.64 -4.91
C TRP A 23 5.15 -10.11 -4.33
N LEU A 24 4.27 -9.54 -5.15
CA LEU A 24 2.96 -9.06 -4.70
C LEU A 24 2.08 -10.19 -4.16
N LEU A 25 2.04 -11.33 -4.84
CA LEU A 25 1.32 -12.51 -4.35
C LEU A 25 1.94 -13.03 -3.05
N ASP A 26 3.26 -13.06 -2.95
CA ASP A 26 3.96 -13.48 -1.73
C ASP A 26 3.61 -12.61 -0.51
N GLN A 27 3.49 -11.30 -0.71
CA GLN A 27 3.24 -10.36 0.38
C GLN A 27 1.75 -10.17 0.72
N HIS A 28 0.87 -10.29 -0.26
CA HIS A 28 -0.53 -9.85 -0.11
C HIS A 28 -1.58 -10.92 -0.35
N TYR A 29 -1.20 -12.10 -0.84
CA TYR A 29 -2.17 -13.18 -1.03
C TYR A 29 -2.52 -13.82 0.31
N ASP A 30 -3.81 -13.85 0.63
CA ASP A 30 -4.36 -14.52 1.82
C ASP A 30 -5.71 -15.14 1.46
N ASN A 31 -5.81 -16.47 1.57
CA ASN A 31 -7.06 -17.17 1.37
C ASN A 31 -7.17 -18.37 2.32
N ASN A 32 -8.26 -18.45 3.07
CA ASN A 32 -8.59 -19.58 3.96
C ASN A 32 -7.44 -20.03 4.89
N GLY A 33 -6.61 -19.08 5.35
CA GLY A 33 -5.48 -19.35 6.24
C GLY A 33 -4.19 -19.79 5.54
N ALA A 34 -4.20 -19.92 4.21
CA ALA A 34 -3.01 -20.07 3.39
C ALA A 34 -2.60 -18.71 2.83
N ARG A 35 -1.29 -18.43 2.83
CA ARG A 35 -0.75 -17.12 2.47
C ARG A 35 0.42 -17.23 1.50
N GLY A 36 0.64 -16.15 0.76
CA GLY A 36 1.79 -15.98 -0.12
C GLY A 36 1.66 -16.67 -1.48
N TYR A 37 2.76 -16.67 -2.22
CA TYR A 37 2.77 -17.09 -3.62
C TYR A 37 2.45 -18.58 -3.80
N GLU A 38 2.89 -19.43 -2.87
CA GLU A 38 2.62 -20.86 -2.92
C GLU A 38 1.13 -21.17 -2.74
N ALA A 39 0.45 -20.46 -1.82
CA ALA A 39 -0.99 -20.55 -1.68
C ALA A 39 -1.72 -20.06 -2.94
N ALA A 40 -1.27 -18.94 -3.51
CA ALA A 40 -1.80 -18.43 -4.77
C ALA A 40 -1.64 -19.44 -5.92
N TYR A 41 -0.51 -20.16 -5.97
CA TYR A 41 -0.27 -21.20 -6.97
C TYR A 41 -1.23 -22.38 -6.80
N LEU A 42 -1.39 -22.87 -5.56
CA LEU A 42 -2.31 -23.97 -5.25
C LEU A 42 -3.76 -23.63 -5.61
N ASP A 43 -4.20 -22.41 -5.28
CA ASP A 43 -5.54 -21.94 -5.61
C ASP A 43 -5.71 -21.68 -7.11
N ALA A 44 -4.65 -21.32 -7.84
CA ALA A 44 -4.70 -21.14 -9.28
C ALA A 44 -4.88 -22.47 -10.05
N ILE A 45 -4.31 -23.56 -9.52
CA ILE A 45 -4.39 -24.90 -10.14
C ILE A 45 -5.62 -25.70 -9.67
N ASP A 46 -6.33 -25.24 -8.64
CA ASP A 46 -7.57 -25.85 -8.20
C ASP A 46 -8.71 -25.57 -9.20
N ILE A 47 -9.15 -26.63 -9.86
CA ILE A 47 -10.24 -26.62 -10.85
C ILE A 47 -11.64 -26.64 -10.20
N PHE A 48 -11.73 -26.93 -8.90
CA PHE A 48 -13.01 -27.00 -8.19
C PHE A 48 -13.31 -25.75 -7.34
N GLY A 49 -12.30 -24.94 -7.04
CA GLY A 49 -12.42 -23.66 -6.35
C GLY A 49 -12.64 -22.45 -7.27
N ALA A 50 -12.43 -21.25 -6.72
CA ALA A 50 -12.51 -19.99 -7.48
C ALA A 50 -11.37 -19.84 -8.51
N GLY A 51 -10.35 -20.70 -8.43
CA GLY A 51 -9.30 -20.87 -9.41
C GLY A 51 -8.42 -19.63 -9.61
N ILE A 52 -7.75 -19.58 -10.76
CA ILE A 52 -6.90 -18.47 -11.18
C ILE A 52 -7.62 -17.11 -11.20
N ALA A 53 -8.95 -17.08 -11.38
CA ALA A 53 -9.71 -15.84 -11.40
C ALA A 53 -9.64 -15.09 -10.05
N ASN A 54 -9.73 -15.81 -8.94
CA ASN A 54 -9.58 -15.23 -7.60
C ASN A 54 -8.15 -14.71 -7.37
N VAL A 55 -7.15 -15.48 -7.79
CA VAL A 55 -5.74 -15.10 -7.70
C VAL A 55 -5.46 -13.80 -8.45
N LEU A 56 -5.98 -13.68 -9.68
CA LEU A 56 -5.85 -12.46 -10.48
C LEU A 56 -6.59 -11.27 -9.88
N ALA A 57 -7.76 -11.50 -9.27
CA ALA A 57 -8.51 -10.44 -8.59
C ALA A 57 -7.73 -9.89 -7.39
N GLN A 58 -7.16 -10.76 -6.54
CA GLN A 58 -6.34 -10.34 -5.40
C GLN A 58 -5.04 -9.66 -5.84
N LEU A 59 -4.38 -10.18 -6.88
CA LEU A 59 -3.20 -9.52 -7.45
C LEU A 59 -3.53 -8.11 -7.96
N GLY A 60 -4.66 -7.93 -8.64
CA GLY A 60 -5.12 -6.63 -9.12
C GLY A 60 -5.36 -5.64 -7.97
N GLU A 61 -5.95 -6.09 -6.87
CA GLU A 61 -6.13 -5.25 -5.69
C GLU A 61 -4.78 -4.91 -5.03
N ALA A 62 -3.87 -5.87 -4.90
CA ALA A 62 -2.52 -5.63 -4.38
C ALA A 62 -1.76 -4.56 -5.20
N MET A 63 -1.81 -4.65 -6.54
CA MET A 63 -1.22 -3.65 -7.44
C MET A 63 -1.82 -2.26 -7.24
N LYS A 64 -3.15 -2.18 -7.09
CA LYS A 64 -3.86 -0.93 -6.85
C LYS A 64 -3.46 -0.29 -5.52
N GLN A 65 -3.36 -1.10 -4.45
CA GLN A 65 -2.93 -0.62 -3.13
C GLN A 65 -1.48 -0.11 -3.18
N GLN A 66 -0.58 -0.85 -3.81
CA GLN A 66 0.81 -0.41 -3.97
C GLN A 66 0.88 0.92 -4.75
N LYS A 67 0.09 1.07 -5.82
CA LYS A 67 0.08 2.31 -6.60
C LYS A 67 -0.48 3.49 -5.81
N LEU A 68 -1.49 3.25 -4.99
CA LEU A 68 -2.07 4.25 -4.09
C LEU A 68 -1.02 4.73 -3.07
N ILE A 69 -0.28 3.82 -2.45
CA ILE A 69 0.81 4.15 -1.51
C ILE A 69 1.87 5.01 -2.21
N GLN A 70 2.35 4.60 -3.38
CA GLN A 70 3.33 5.38 -4.15
C GLN A 70 2.82 6.79 -4.50
N LEU A 71 1.54 6.92 -4.89
CA LEU A 71 0.95 8.21 -5.21
C LEU A 71 0.91 9.12 -3.99
N ILE A 72 0.50 8.57 -2.85
CA ILE A 72 0.43 9.29 -1.57
C ILE A 72 1.82 9.72 -1.12
N GLU A 73 2.82 8.84 -1.16
CA GLU A 73 4.20 9.16 -0.79
C GLU A 73 4.73 10.29 -1.68
N TRP A 74 4.48 10.19 -2.99
CA TRP A 74 4.85 11.22 -3.94
C TRP A 74 4.16 12.55 -3.66
N GLN A 75 2.85 12.55 -3.37
CA GLN A 75 2.11 13.76 -2.99
C GLN A 75 2.66 14.36 -1.69
N THR A 76 2.90 13.53 -0.69
CA THR A 76 3.44 13.95 0.62
C THR A 76 4.83 14.56 0.47
N ALA A 77 5.69 13.98 -0.38
CA ALA A 77 7.04 14.47 -0.62
C ALA A 77 7.08 15.79 -1.41
N ASN A 78 6.10 16.03 -2.28
CA ASN A 78 6.11 17.21 -3.17
C ASN A 78 5.23 18.36 -2.69
N LEU A 79 4.19 18.08 -1.90
CA LEU A 79 3.21 19.09 -1.45
C LEU A 79 3.44 19.57 -0.03
N ILE A 80 4.21 18.83 0.78
CA ILE A 80 4.53 19.21 2.16
C ILE A 80 5.97 19.68 2.21
N ASP A 81 6.18 20.96 2.50
CA ASP A 81 7.51 21.47 2.82
C ASP A 81 8.00 20.79 4.12
N PRO A 82 9.06 19.96 4.06
CA PRO A 82 9.61 19.30 5.25
C PRO A 82 10.31 20.27 6.22
N SER A 83 10.45 21.54 5.86
CA SER A 83 11.00 22.60 6.70
C SER A 83 9.91 23.38 7.44
N ASP A 84 8.64 23.25 7.02
CA ASP A 84 7.51 23.92 7.67
C ASP A 84 7.09 23.15 8.93
N TRP A 85 7.74 23.52 10.04
CA TRP A 85 7.45 23.02 11.38
C TRP A 85 5.99 23.21 11.79
N GLN A 86 5.37 24.32 11.38
CA GLN A 86 4.00 24.65 11.79
C GLN A 86 3.02 23.69 11.11
N LEU A 87 3.19 23.45 9.81
CA LEU A 87 2.42 22.49 9.04
C LEU A 87 2.59 21.06 9.61
N GLN A 88 3.81 20.66 9.98
CA GLN A 88 4.05 19.37 10.63
C GLN A 88 3.27 19.21 11.94
N LYS A 89 3.28 20.25 12.78
CA LYS A 89 2.53 20.25 14.05
C LYS A 89 1.03 20.17 13.81
N GLU A 90 0.52 20.88 12.81
CA GLU A 90 -0.89 20.84 12.43
C GLU A 90 -1.32 19.46 11.95
N ILE A 91 -0.51 18.82 11.10
CA ILE A 91 -0.75 17.46 10.62
C ILE A 91 -0.84 16.49 11.81
N VAL A 92 0.17 16.48 12.69
CA VAL A 92 0.18 15.61 13.88
C VAL A 92 -1.06 15.84 14.73
N THR A 93 -1.37 17.11 15.02
CA THR A 93 -2.54 17.48 15.84
C THR A 93 -3.83 16.97 15.20
N HIS A 94 -3.94 17.11 13.88
CA HIS A 94 -5.11 16.67 13.15
C HIS A 94 -5.26 15.15 13.15
N VAL A 95 -4.16 14.41 12.97
CA VAL A 95 -4.16 12.94 13.01
C VAL A 95 -4.50 12.43 14.41
N ILE A 96 -3.88 12.96 15.46
CA ILE A 96 -4.19 12.58 16.86
C ILE A 96 -5.67 12.79 17.15
N ARG A 97 -6.24 13.91 16.68
CA ARG A 97 -7.67 14.19 16.85
C ARG A 97 -8.56 13.20 16.12
N ILE A 98 -8.20 12.77 14.90
CA ILE A 98 -9.00 11.78 14.14
C ILE A 98 -8.91 10.40 14.79
N LEU A 99 -7.72 9.99 15.22
CA LEU A 99 -7.45 8.66 15.73
C LEU A 99 -7.53 8.58 17.27
N LYS A 100 -8.18 9.56 17.90
CA LYS A 100 -8.15 9.75 19.35
C LYS A 100 -8.45 8.46 20.10
N ASP A 101 -9.51 7.77 19.73
CA ASP A 101 -9.98 6.57 20.45
C ASP A 101 -9.12 5.32 20.17
N SER A 102 -8.31 5.34 19.11
CA SER A 102 -7.44 4.24 18.69
C SER A 102 -5.99 4.42 19.16
N LEU A 103 -5.64 5.58 19.71
CA LEU A 103 -4.28 5.91 20.15
C LEU A 103 -4.07 5.61 21.64
N PRO A 104 -2.86 5.18 22.05
CA PRO A 104 -2.50 5.11 23.47
C PRO A 104 -2.66 6.47 24.16
N GLY A 105 -3.21 6.47 25.39
CA GLY A 105 -3.48 7.72 26.14
C GLY A 105 -2.26 8.65 26.30
N ILE A 106 -1.05 8.08 26.36
CA ILE A 106 0.22 8.83 26.41
C ILE A 106 0.37 9.78 25.20
N ILE A 107 -0.11 9.36 24.02
CA ILE A 107 -0.04 10.15 22.78
C ILE A 107 -1.19 11.17 22.74
N GLN A 108 -2.37 10.81 23.24
CA GLN A 108 -3.54 11.69 23.28
C GLN A 108 -3.30 12.93 24.14
N ASP A 109 -2.62 12.77 25.27
CA ASP A 109 -2.40 13.83 26.26
C ASP A 109 -1.07 14.60 26.05
N SER A 110 -0.26 14.20 25.08
CA SER A 110 1.03 14.82 24.77
C SER A 110 0.87 16.01 23.81
N ASP A 111 1.72 17.04 23.98
CA ASP A 111 1.80 18.14 22.99
C ASP A 111 2.26 17.62 21.63
N SER A 112 1.45 17.84 20.59
CA SER A 112 1.73 17.51 19.19
C SER A 112 3.10 17.98 18.70
N SER A 113 3.63 19.06 19.29
CA SER A 113 4.98 19.57 18.99
C SER A 113 6.08 18.51 19.19
N ARG A 114 5.85 17.51 20.05
CA ARG A 114 6.80 16.41 20.33
C ARG A 114 6.93 15.41 19.19
N PHE A 115 5.94 15.33 18.31
CA PHE A 115 5.88 14.31 17.25
C PHE A 115 6.03 14.88 15.84
N THR A 116 6.36 16.16 15.71
CA THR A 116 6.60 16.83 14.43
C THR A 116 7.70 16.15 13.61
N LYS A 117 8.73 15.61 14.26
CA LYS A 117 9.79 14.83 13.58
C LYS A 117 9.29 13.50 13.03
N THR A 118 8.21 12.96 13.58
CA THR A 118 7.58 11.69 13.20
C THR A 118 6.24 11.91 12.48
N TYR A 119 5.96 13.12 11.98
CA TYR A 119 4.66 13.46 11.38
C TYR A 119 4.29 12.54 10.20
N ARG A 120 5.28 12.02 9.47
CA ARG A 120 5.10 11.08 8.36
C ARG A 120 4.53 9.74 8.84
N ASP A 121 4.96 9.28 10.02
CA ASP A 121 4.44 8.05 10.62
C ASP A 121 2.98 8.21 11.03
N PHE A 122 2.57 9.40 11.46
CA PHE A 122 1.17 9.74 11.73
C PHE A 122 0.32 9.74 10.44
N ILE A 123 0.85 10.27 9.34
CA ILE A 123 0.17 10.20 8.04
C ILE A 123 -0.02 8.74 7.61
N ALA A 124 1.01 7.91 7.72
CA ALA A 124 0.95 6.48 7.39
C ALA A 124 -0.05 5.72 8.29
N LEU A 125 -0.06 6.02 9.60
CA LEU A 125 -1.02 5.47 10.55
C LEU A 125 -2.46 5.76 10.13
N LEU A 126 -2.77 7.02 9.79
CA LEU A 126 -4.10 7.43 9.33
C LEU A 126 -4.55 6.68 8.07
N GLN A 127 -3.62 6.39 7.17
CA GLN A 127 -3.90 5.67 5.92
C GLN A 127 -4.22 4.20 6.17
N ASN A 128 -3.42 3.53 7.00
CA ASN A 128 -3.65 2.13 7.37
C ASN A 128 -4.98 1.96 8.12
N THR A 129 -5.41 2.95 8.92
CA THR A 129 -6.67 2.87 9.67
C THR A 129 -7.91 3.06 8.78
N ARG A 130 -7.77 3.63 7.57
CA ARG A 130 -8.87 3.83 6.61
C ARG A 130 -9.02 2.70 5.58
N GLN A 131 -8.10 1.73 5.58
CA GLN A 131 -8.14 0.56 4.71
C GLN A 131 -8.77 -0.68 5.38
N ILE A 132 -9.22 -0.56 6.63
CA ILE A 132 -10.03 -1.54 7.36
C ILE A 132 -11.49 -1.09 7.31
#